data_AF-A0A317MIM4-F1
#
_entry.id   AF-A0A317MIM4-F1
#
_cell.length_a   1.000
_cell.length_b   1.000
_cell.length_c   1.000
_cell.angle_alpha   90.00
_cell.angle_beta   90.00
_cell.angle_gamma   90.00
#
_symmetry.space_group_name_H-M   'P 1'
#
loop_
_entity.id
_entity.type
_entity.pdbx_description
1 polymer ?
#
loop_
_entity_poly.entity_id
_entity_poly.type
_entity_poly.pdbx_seq_one_letter_code
_entity_poly.pdbx_strand_id
1 'polypeptide(L)'
;MLHNRLYILLLAILFAACSKDKTTSLFGEKPEERMEKALAEYKATLTGSTYGWKTAVYPSAGGGYSFFFRFGTNDRVTMFSDVTPAAAGTSMESTYRLKAVQRPSLLFDTYSYLHLLSDPDPNVYNGETGSGYAIDFEYAIDSVSADTIKLTGIAFGTKMILVKATQAEAEAYTAGNVGDLIAGIEDYIQQTPWLYLQFQDGNRLQVSINTFTKTFTLIYVDGSGQVQLLSSPYYYTPNGIYLQTPLTYEGNTFQEMFWDSAKEVFYVTIDGQRIEVKVAPASVVPMHKLLGVDFSSLIVPPQQLPGWSDTFTGIYTTIASTMPFNLTLYFTEFAFDVNQQVMNVNVYVIQNNALFLAEYPFTYTMTANGVFNFTGQAFEGNAVPLAAHMAPLLDYIRNDRFTMELFADTQEGNGILGQLKSVEHPDFFFTGFRE
;
A
#
# COMPACT_ATOMS: atom_id res chain seq x y z
N MET A 1 -54.77 9.88 68.06
CA MET A 1 -54.64 8.55 67.40
C MET A 1 -55.00 8.54 65.89
N LEU A 2 -55.50 9.63 65.29
CA LEU A 2 -55.81 9.68 63.85
C LEU A 2 -54.58 9.87 62.94
N HIS A 3 -53.61 10.70 63.35
CA HIS A 3 -52.42 11.01 62.54
C HIS A 3 -51.51 9.79 62.31
N ASN A 4 -51.35 8.91 63.31
CA ASN A 4 -50.47 7.73 63.19
C ASN A 4 -51.04 6.66 62.24
N ARG A 5 -52.35 6.63 62.01
CA ARG A 5 -52.99 5.73 61.04
C ARG A 5 -52.88 6.25 59.62
N LEU A 6 -52.83 7.58 59.44
CA LEU A 6 -52.66 8.22 58.13
C LEU A 6 -51.26 7.96 57.55
N TYR A 7 -50.22 8.01 58.39
CA TYR A 7 -48.84 7.71 57.96
C TYR A 7 -48.64 6.24 57.58
N ILE A 8 -49.29 5.30 58.28
CA ILE A 8 -49.25 3.87 57.93
C ILE A 8 -50.00 3.61 56.62
N LEU A 9 -51.11 4.31 56.36
CA LEU A 9 -51.85 4.22 55.10
C LEU A 9 -51.04 4.80 53.92
N LEU A 10 -50.37 5.94 54.11
CA LEU A 10 -49.51 6.56 53.09
C LEU A 10 -48.29 5.69 52.76
N LEU A 11 -47.70 5.05 53.79
CA LEU A 11 -46.57 4.14 53.61
C LEU A 11 -46.98 2.85 52.88
N ALA A 12 -48.19 2.33 53.13
CA ALA A 12 -48.73 1.19 52.41
C ALA A 12 -49.01 1.49 50.93
N ILE A 13 -49.41 2.72 50.58
CA ILE A 13 -49.62 3.16 49.19
C ILE A 13 -48.27 3.28 48.44
N LEU A 14 -47.19 3.64 49.13
CA LEU A 14 -45.83 3.68 48.57
C LEU A 14 -45.31 2.28 48.19
N PHE A 15 -45.70 1.22 48.92
CA PHE A 15 -45.36 -0.16 48.56
C PHE A 15 -46.28 -0.77 47.49
N ALA A 16 -47.52 -0.29 47.35
CA ALA A 16 -48.45 -0.71 46.30
C ALA A 16 -48.16 -0.05 44.93
N ALA A 17 -47.45 1.09 44.90
CA ALA A 17 -47.03 1.75 43.65
C ALA A 17 -45.87 1.02 42.93
N CYS A 18 -45.27 0.00 43.56
CA CYS A 18 -44.19 -0.80 42.98
C CYS A 18 -44.64 -2.18 42.45
N SER A 19 -45.93 -2.37 42.14
CA SER A 19 -46.33 -3.49 41.27
C SER A 19 -46.11 -3.09 39.80
N LYS A 20 -44.84 -3.15 39.33
CA LYS A 20 -44.57 -3.22 37.88
C LYS A 20 -44.85 -4.64 37.40
N ASP A 21 -46.12 -5.00 37.40
CA ASP A 21 -46.60 -6.23 36.79
C ASP A 21 -46.98 -5.94 35.33
N LYS A 22 -45.98 -5.56 34.53
CA LYS A 22 -46.04 -5.47 33.06
C LYS A 22 -44.65 -5.71 32.49
N THR A 23 -44.24 -6.97 32.47
CA THR A 23 -43.32 -7.53 31.46
C THR A 23 -44.02 -7.74 30.12
N THR A 24 -45.08 -6.98 29.83
CA THR A 24 -45.56 -6.83 28.46
C THR A 24 -44.58 -5.90 27.76
N SER A 25 -43.57 -6.50 27.13
CA SER A 25 -42.78 -5.83 26.11
C SER A 25 -43.73 -5.09 25.16
N LEU A 26 -43.43 -3.83 24.82
CA LEU A 26 -44.13 -3.07 23.77
C LEU A 26 -44.16 -3.83 22.43
N PHE A 27 -43.35 -4.88 22.29
CA PHE A 27 -43.21 -5.74 21.11
C PHE A 27 -43.62 -7.20 21.34
N GLY A 28 -44.24 -7.54 22.46
CA GLY A 28 -44.72 -8.90 22.77
C GLY A 28 -43.64 -9.92 23.17
N GLU A 29 -42.38 -9.76 22.73
CA GLU A 29 -41.23 -10.62 23.05
C GLU A 29 -40.25 -9.91 24.02
N LYS A 30 -39.57 -10.66 24.90
CA LYS A 30 -38.54 -10.11 25.79
C LYS A 30 -37.32 -9.61 25.00
N PRO A 31 -36.55 -8.63 25.50
CA PRO A 31 -35.31 -8.20 24.86
C PRO A 31 -34.34 -9.34 24.53
N GLU A 32 -34.21 -10.32 25.43
CA GLU A 32 -33.35 -11.50 25.24
C GLU A 32 -33.85 -12.38 24.08
N GLU A 33 -35.15 -12.66 24.02
CA GLU A 33 -35.78 -13.46 22.95
C GLU A 33 -35.58 -12.80 21.58
N ARG A 34 -35.73 -11.47 21.50
CA ARG A 34 -35.48 -10.70 20.26
C ARG A 34 -34.01 -10.77 19.84
N MET A 35 -33.08 -10.75 20.80
CA MET A 35 -31.66 -10.84 20.52
C MET A 35 -31.28 -12.23 20.00
N GLU A 36 -31.74 -13.30 20.66
CA GLU A 36 -31.51 -14.67 20.20
C GLU A 36 -32.07 -14.91 18.80
N LYS A 37 -33.27 -14.40 18.53
CA LYS A 37 -33.89 -14.46 17.20
C LYS A 37 -33.06 -13.72 16.15
N ALA A 38 -32.59 -12.51 16.45
CA ALA A 38 -31.72 -11.76 15.54
C ALA A 38 -30.40 -12.50 15.26
N LEU A 39 -29.75 -13.06 16.28
CA LEU A 39 -28.52 -13.84 16.09
C LEU A 39 -28.78 -15.11 15.26
N ALA A 40 -29.92 -15.78 15.45
CA ALA A 40 -30.32 -16.93 14.64
C ALA A 40 -30.58 -16.55 13.17
N GLU A 41 -31.25 -15.42 12.92
CA GLU A 41 -31.48 -14.88 11.57
C GLU A 41 -30.15 -14.51 10.88
N TYR A 42 -29.21 -13.92 11.61
CA TYR A 42 -27.87 -13.61 11.08
C TYR A 42 -27.08 -14.86 10.77
N LYS A 43 -27.11 -15.88 11.64
CA LYS A 43 -26.48 -17.19 11.37
C LYS A 43 -27.06 -17.81 10.11
N ALA A 44 -28.39 -17.86 10.01
CA ALA A 44 -29.08 -18.40 8.84
C ALA A 44 -28.72 -17.64 7.55
N THR A 45 -28.60 -16.31 7.63
CA THR A 45 -28.18 -15.48 6.48
C THR A 45 -26.75 -15.80 6.06
N LEU A 46 -25.80 -15.79 7.01
CA LEU A 46 -24.39 -16.08 6.74
C LEU A 46 -24.20 -17.47 6.11
N THR A 47 -24.80 -18.50 6.70
CA THR A 47 -24.67 -19.89 6.21
C THR A 47 -25.56 -20.20 5.00
N GLY A 48 -26.55 -19.35 4.73
CA GLY A 48 -27.50 -19.51 3.64
C GLY A 48 -26.97 -19.05 2.27
N SER A 49 -25.80 -18.42 2.20
CA SER A 49 -25.17 -18.09 0.92
C SER A 49 -24.51 -19.32 0.29
N THR A 50 -25.13 -19.90 -0.73
CA THR A 50 -24.67 -21.12 -1.43
C THR A 50 -23.23 -21.04 -1.92
N TYR A 51 -22.81 -19.86 -2.38
CA TYR A 51 -21.49 -19.62 -2.95
C TYR A 51 -20.59 -18.78 -2.04
N GLY A 52 -21.00 -18.53 -0.79
CA GLY A 52 -20.22 -17.73 0.15
C GLY A 52 -20.37 -16.22 -0.06
N TRP A 53 -19.43 -15.47 0.49
CA TRP A 53 -19.42 -14.02 0.58
C TRP A 53 -18.08 -13.47 0.15
N LYS A 54 -18.07 -12.33 -0.52
CA LYS A 54 -16.87 -11.55 -0.84
C LYS A 54 -16.94 -10.20 -0.14
N THR A 55 -15.78 -9.65 0.19
CA THR A 55 -15.64 -8.29 0.69
C THR A 55 -14.27 -7.74 0.31
N ALA A 56 -14.13 -6.43 0.36
CA ALA A 56 -12.86 -5.76 0.50
C ALA A 56 -12.85 -4.96 1.81
N VAL A 57 -11.67 -4.80 2.39
CA VAL A 57 -11.44 -3.98 3.57
C VAL A 57 -10.24 -3.08 3.30
N TYR A 58 -10.33 -1.85 3.80
CA TYR A 58 -9.33 -0.80 3.59
C TYR A 58 -8.82 -0.34 4.95
N PRO A 59 -7.72 -0.93 5.44
CA PRO A 59 -7.12 -0.54 6.70
C PRO A 59 -6.56 0.89 6.64
N SER A 60 -6.42 1.53 7.80
CA SER A 60 -5.85 2.88 7.88
C SER A 60 -4.36 2.94 7.52
N ALA A 61 -3.66 1.80 7.64
CA ALA A 61 -2.26 1.65 7.21
C ALA A 61 -2.09 1.67 5.68
N GLY A 62 -3.17 1.63 4.89
CA GLY A 62 -3.15 1.68 3.43
C GLY A 62 -3.49 0.36 2.75
N GLY A 63 -3.58 0.40 1.42
CA GLY A 63 -3.95 -0.74 0.58
C GLY A 63 -5.42 -1.16 0.70
N GLY A 64 -5.82 -2.09 -0.17
CA GLY A 64 -7.08 -2.81 -0.07
C GLY A 64 -6.84 -4.31 -0.01
N TYR A 65 -7.64 -5.02 0.79
CA TYR A 65 -7.52 -6.46 0.96
C TYR A 65 -8.86 -7.13 0.73
N SER A 66 -8.90 -8.10 -0.17
CA SER A 66 -10.09 -8.89 -0.44
C SER A 66 -10.13 -10.14 0.43
N PHE A 67 -11.34 -10.50 0.80
CA PHE A 67 -11.64 -11.73 1.53
C PHE A 67 -12.82 -12.43 0.89
N PHE A 68 -12.70 -13.74 0.73
CA PHE A 68 -13.80 -14.63 0.45
C PHE A 68 -14.09 -15.46 1.69
N PHE A 69 -15.36 -15.56 2.09
CA PHE A 69 -15.79 -16.32 3.27
C PHE A 69 -16.89 -17.33 2.91
N ARG A 70 -16.75 -18.55 3.43
CA ARG A 70 -17.81 -19.57 3.40
C ARG A 70 -18.11 -20.02 4.82
N PHE A 71 -19.24 -19.58 5.35
CA PHE A 71 -19.69 -19.89 6.71
C PHE A 71 -20.41 -21.24 6.74
N GLY A 72 -19.94 -22.12 7.62
CA GLY A 72 -20.57 -23.41 7.93
C GLY A 72 -21.55 -23.29 9.10
N THR A 73 -22.49 -24.24 9.18
CA THR A 73 -23.44 -24.34 10.30
C THR A 73 -22.78 -24.84 11.60
N ASN A 74 -21.58 -25.41 11.49
CA ASN A 74 -20.72 -25.92 12.57
C ASN A 74 -19.82 -24.83 13.22
N ASP A 75 -20.17 -23.56 13.07
CA ASP A 75 -19.40 -22.41 13.60
C ASP A 75 -17.97 -22.31 13.05
N ARG A 76 -17.73 -22.90 11.87
CA ARG A 76 -16.48 -22.77 11.11
C ARG A 76 -16.68 -21.88 9.89
N VAL A 77 -15.65 -21.14 9.53
CA VAL A 77 -15.60 -20.33 8.32
C VAL A 77 -14.32 -20.68 7.56
N THR A 78 -14.48 -21.01 6.29
CA THR A 78 -13.37 -21.15 5.35
C THR A 78 -13.14 -19.81 4.68
N MET A 79 -11.88 -19.39 4.53
CA MET A 79 -11.54 -18.13 3.90
C MET A 79 -10.35 -18.19 2.97
N PHE A 80 -10.34 -17.24 2.02
CA PHE A 80 -9.22 -16.91 1.15
C PHE A 80 -9.01 -15.40 1.24
N SER A 81 -7.79 -14.94 0.94
CA SER A 81 -7.50 -13.51 0.93
C SER A 81 -6.31 -13.16 0.05
N ASP A 82 -6.35 -11.99 -0.56
CA ASP A 82 -5.27 -11.46 -1.39
C ASP A 82 -4.14 -10.77 -0.60
N VAL A 83 -4.01 -11.10 0.69
CA VAL A 83 -2.84 -10.73 1.51
C VAL A 83 -1.56 -11.35 0.96
N THR A 84 -1.63 -12.54 0.37
CA THR A 84 -0.53 -13.13 -0.39
C THR A 84 -1.10 -13.96 -1.53
N PRO A 85 -0.34 -14.22 -2.61
CA PRO A 85 -0.76 -15.17 -3.64
C PRO A 85 -1.14 -16.55 -3.06
N ALA A 86 -0.38 -17.00 -2.05
CA ALA A 86 -0.64 -18.26 -1.35
C ALA A 86 -1.97 -18.26 -0.58
N ALA A 87 -2.30 -17.17 0.13
CA ALA A 87 -3.57 -17.03 0.85
C ALA A 87 -4.78 -16.88 -0.09
N ALA A 88 -4.56 -16.42 -1.32
CA ALA A 88 -5.59 -16.33 -2.34
C ALA A 88 -5.84 -17.68 -3.03
N GLY A 89 -4.82 -18.55 -3.10
CA GLY A 89 -4.91 -19.88 -3.69
C GLY A 89 -5.23 -21.01 -2.70
N THR A 90 -4.98 -20.80 -1.40
CA THR A 90 -5.15 -21.83 -0.35
C THR A 90 -6.15 -21.37 0.69
N SER A 91 -7.10 -22.24 1.03
CA SER A 91 -8.09 -21.92 2.05
C SER A 91 -7.51 -22.03 3.47
N MET A 92 -7.92 -21.13 4.36
CA MET A 92 -7.73 -21.27 5.80
C MET A 92 -9.08 -21.42 6.51
N GLU A 93 -9.17 -22.37 7.44
CA GLU A 93 -10.36 -22.54 8.27
C GLU A 93 -10.17 -21.87 9.64
N SER A 94 -11.19 -21.13 10.10
CA SER A 94 -11.25 -20.51 11.42
C SER A 94 -12.62 -20.76 12.07
N THR A 95 -12.75 -20.57 13.38
CA THR A 95 -14.06 -20.46 14.04
C THR A 95 -14.63 -19.06 13.93
N TYR A 96 -15.94 -18.95 13.75
CA TYR A 96 -16.67 -17.69 13.94
C TYR A 96 -17.72 -17.81 15.04
N ARG A 97 -18.05 -16.70 15.69
CA ARG A 97 -19.16 -16.63 16.64
C ARG A 97 -20.03 -15.42 16.37
N LEU A 98 -21.32 -15.58 16.61
CA LEU A 98 -22.27 -14.49 16.71
C LEU A 98 -22.59 -14.26 18.18
N LYS A 99 -22.31 -13.07 18.69
CA LYS A 99 -22.55 -12.71 20.09
C LYS A 99 -23.19 -11.35 20.22
N ALA A 100 -24.00 -11.18 21.25
CA ALA A 100 -24.44 -9.86 21.69
C ALA A 100 -23.44 -9.34 22.73
N VAL A 101 -22.58 -8.40 22.33
CA VAL A 101 -21.66 -7.72 23.27
C VAL A 101 -22.34 -6.42 23.73
N GLN A 102 -22.15 -5.34 22.98
CA GLN A 102 -22.96 -4.11 23.08
C GLN A 102 -24.04 -4.06 21.99
N ARG A 103 -23.77 -4.74 20.87
CA ARG A 103 -24.64 -4.95 19.71
C ARG A 103 -24.39 -6.39 19.21
N PRO A 104 -25.27 -6.95 18.35
CA PRO A 104 -24.96 -8.18 17.64
C PRO A 104 -23.65 -8.04 16.86
N SER A 105 -22.73 -8.96 17.06
CA SER A 105 -21.39 -8.91 16.48
C SER A 105 -20.98 -10.26 15.90
N LEU A 106 -20.25 -10.21 14.79
CA LEU A 106 -19.54 -11.33 14.17
C LEU A 106 -18.07 -11.29 14.59
N LEU A 107 -17.60 -12.36 15.22
CA LEU A 107 -16.23 -12.50 15.71
C LEU A 107 -15.55 -13.64 14.95
N PHE A 108 -14.29 -13.44 14.58
CA PHE A 108 -13.39 -14.48 14.06
C PHE A 108 -12.41 -14.86 15.18
N ASP A 109 -12.65 -15.98 15.87
CA ASP A 109 -12.05 -16.22 17.20
C ASP A 109 -10.79 -17.11 17.20
N THR A 110 -10.43 -17.67 16.05
CA THR A 110 -9.14 -18.36 15.87
C THR A 110 -8.35 -17.71 14.75
N TYR A 111 -7.03 -17.82 14.83
CA TYR A 111 -6.11 -17.23 13.86
C TYR A 111 -6.52 -17.55 12.42
N SER A 112 -6.48 -16.54 11.57
CA SER A 112 -7.02 -16.56 10.20
C SER A 112 -6.30 -15.53 9.32
N TYR A 113 -6.63 -15.43 8.03
CA TYR A 113 -6.03 -14.40 7.17
C TYR A 113 -6.37 -12.95 7.59
N LEU A 114 -7.47 -12.71 8.31
CA LEU A 114 -7.72 -11.41 8.95
C LEU A 114 -6.70 -11.11 10.06
N HIS A 115 -6.24 -12.15 10.75
CA HIS A 115 -5.27 -12.02 11.84
C HIS A 115 -3.85 -11.74 11.35
N LEU A 116 -3.48 -12.18 10.14
CA LEU A 116 -2.20 -11.80 9.52
C LEU A 116 -2.05 -10.27 9.42
N LEU A 117 -3.12 -9.59 8.99
CA LEU A 117 -3.14 -8.13 8.87
C LEU A 117 -3.21 -7.41 10.22
N SER A 118 -3.70 -8.06 11.28
CA SER A 118 -3.78 -7.46 12.62
C SER A 118 -2.68 -7.97 13.56
N ASP A 119 -1.68 -8.67 13.02
CA ASP A 119 -0.61 -9.25 13.82
C ASP A 119 0.26 -8.12 14.43
N PRO A 120 0.50 -8.13 15.75
CA PRO A 120 1.28 -7.10 16.41
C PRO A 120 2.79 -7.19 16.09
N ASP A 121 3.27 -8.31 15.54
CA ASP A 121 4.67 -8.48 15.14
C ASP A 121 4.88 -8.05 13.67
N PRO A 122 5.67 -7.00 13.40
CA PRO A 122 5.98 -6.59 12.02
C PRO A 122 6.63 -7.70 11.21
N ASN A 123 7.28 -8.70 11.83
CA ASN A 123 7.90 -9.80 11.10
C ASN A 123 6.89 -10.79 10.48
N VAL A 124 5.60 -10.71 10.85
CA VAL A 124 4.56 -11.60 10.31
C VAL A 124 4.02 -11.10 8.97
N TYR A 125 3.70 -9.81 8.87
CA TYR A 125 3.11 -9.23 7.65
C TYR A 125 3.50 -7.75 7.42
N ASN A 126 4.57 -7.29 8.08
CA ASN A 126 5.12 -5.94 7.92
C ASN A 126 4.12 -4.81 8.29
N GLY A 127 3.28 -5.06 9.29
CA GLY A 127 2.42 -4.05 9.90
C GLY A 127 3.14 -3.24 10.98
N GLU A 128 2.48 -2.22 11.52
CA GLU A 128 3.01 -1.43 12.63
C GLU A 128 3.07 -2.27 13.91
N THR A 129 4.15 -2.11 14.69
CA THR A 129 4.33 -2.82 15.96
C THR A 129 3.14 -2.59 16.90
N GLY A 130 2.48 -3.68 17.29
CA GLY A 130 1.36 -3.67 18.24
C GLY A 130 -0.02 -3.49 17.61
N SER A 131 -0.14 -2.94 16.40
CA SER A 131 -1.42 -2.65 15.72
C SER A 131 -1.57 -3.37 14.38
N GLY A 132 -0.50 -3.90 13.81
CA GLY A 132 -0.50 -4.44 12.45
C GLY A 132 -0.91 -3.37 11.44
N TYR A 133 -1.91 -3.66 10.62
CA TYR A 133 -2.52 -2.72 9.68
C TYR A 133 -3.74 -2.00 10.30
N ALA A 134 -4.00 -2.17 11.60
CA ALA A 134 -5.20 -1.66 12.28
C ALA A 134 -6.50 -2.14 11.61
N ILE A 135 -6.58 -3.44 11.33
CA ILE A 135 -7.79 -4.12 10.85
C ILE A 135 -8.51 -4.81 12.02
N ASP A 136 -9.84 -4.80 11.98
CA ASP A 136 -10.66 -5.55 12.92
C ASP A 136 -10.83 -7.03 12.52
N PHE A 137 -10.99 -7.90 13.52
CA PHE A 137 -11.48 -9.28 13.39
C PHE A 137 -12.73 -9.52 14.25
N GLU A 138 -13.24 -8.48 14.90
CA GLU A 138 -14.53 -8.44 15.58
C GLU A 138 -15.34 -7.27 15.03
N TYR A 139 -16.54 -7.56 14.54
CA TYR A 139 -17.36 -6.60 13.83
C TYR A 139 -18.77 -6.53 14.40
N ALA A 140 -19.24 -5.33 14.71
CA ALA A 140 -20.65 -5.07 14.97
C ALA A 140 -21.45 -5.15 13.67
N ILE A 141 -22.64 -5.76 13.72
CA ILE A 141 -23.57 -5.85 12.60
C ILE A 141 -24.40 -4.58 12.52
N ASP A 142 -24.21 -3.80 11.45
CA ASP A 142 -24.93 -2.54 11.24
C ASP A 142 -26.28 -2.79 10.54
N SER A 143 -26.28 -3.62 9.50
CA SER A 143 -27.50 -3.96 8.75
C SER A 143 -27.34 -5.27 7.99
N VAL A 144 -28.44 -6.00 7.83
CA VAL A 144 -28.52 -7.24 7.05
C VAL A 144 -29.62 -7.13 6.01
N SER A 145 -29.30 -7.56 4.79
CA SER A 145 -30.23 -7.67 3.66
C SER A 145 -30.03 -9.01 2.95
N ALA A 146 -30.79 -9.26 1.88
CA ALA A 146 -30.78 -10.56 1.20
C ALA A 146 -29.44 -10.89 0.53
N ASP A 147 -28.68 -9.90 0.07
CA ASP A 147 -27.42 -10.06 -0.66
C ASP A 147 -26.23 -9.37 0.00
N THR A 148 -26.48 -8.54 1.02
CA THR A 148 -25.47 -7.65 1.61
C THR A 148 -25.57 -7.61 3.14
N ILE A 149 -24.43 -7.71 3.82
CA ILE A 149 -24.29 -7.45 5.26
C ILE A 149 -23.27 -6.35 5.47
N LYS A 150 -23.65 -5.29 6.18
CA LYS A 150 -22.76 -4.17 6.54
C LYS A 150 -22.31 -4.31 7.98
N LEU A 151 -21.01 -4.13 8.17
CA LEU A 151 -20.30 -4.39 9.41
C LEU A 151 -19.36 -3.23 9.72
N THR A 152 -19.23 -2.91 11.01
CA THR A 152 -18.25 -1.94 11.52
C THR A 152 -17.38 -2.62 12.58
N GLY A 153 -16.08 -2.56 12.40
CA GLY A 153 -15.09 -3.08 13.34
C GLY A 153 -15.20 -2.47 14.74
N ILE A 154 -14.88 -3.24 15.78
CA ILE A 154 -15.07 -2.84 17.18
C ILE A 154 -13.87 -2.04 17.72
N ALA A 155 -12.65 -2.41 17.36
CA ALA A 155 -11.41 -1.80 17.85
C ALA A 155 -10.97 -0.61 16.97
N PHE A 156 -10.92 -0.79 15.65
CA PHE A 156 -10.42 0.22 14.71
C PHE A 156 -11.51 0.85 13.84
N GLY A 157 -12.72 0.30 13.87
CA GLY A 157 -13.85 0.86 13.13
C GLY A 157 -13.79 0.58 11.63
N THR A 158 -12.99 -0.40 11.18
CA THR A 158 -12.88 -0.73 9.76
C THR A 158 -14.25 -1.13 9.20
N LYS A 159 -14.52 -0.74 7.96
CA LYS A 159 -15.77 -1.07 7.28
C LYS A 159 -15.61 -2.37 6.52
N MET A 160 -16.55 -3.29 6.74
CA MET A 160 -16.65 -4.53 5.97
C MET A 160 -18.06 -4.64 5.39
N ILE A 161 -18.15 -4.93 4.10
CA ILE A 161 -19.42 -5.11 3.40
C ILE A 161 -19.36 -6.49 2.74
N LEU A 162 -19.99 -7.47 3.38
CA LEU A 162 -20.12 -8.80 2.80
C LEU A 162 -21.18 -8.74 1.70
N VAL A 163 -20.81 -9.11 0.50
CA VAL A 163 -21.71 -9.26 -0.66
C VAL A 163 -21.72 -10.73 -1.05
N LYS A 164 -22.89 -11.30 -1.37
CA LYS A 164 -22.96 -12.70 -1.85
C LYS A 164 -22.06 -12.88 -3.07
N ALA A 165 -21.23 -13.92 -3.03
CA ALA A 165 -20.42 -14.29 -4.17
C ALA A 165 -21.28 -15.02 -5.21
N THR A 166 -20.86 -14.94 -6.47
CA THR A 166 -21.42 -15.75 -7.56
C THR A 166 -20.80 -17.15 -7.56
N GLN A 167 -21.40 -18.07 -8.31
CA GLN A 167 -20.83 -19.41 -8.51
C GLN A 167 -19.42 -19.35 -9.10
N ALA A 168 -19.23 -18.56 -10.16
CA ALA A 168 -17.96 -18.43 -10.85
C ALA A 168 -16.85 -17.89 -9.92
N GLU A 169 -17.18 -16.93 -9.05
CA GLU A 169 -16.22 -16.40 -8.08
C GLU A 169 -15.84 -17.47 -7.04
N ALA A 170 -16.82 -18.20 -6.51
CA ALA A 170 -16.55 -19.27 -5.56
C ALA A 170 -15.68 -20.39 -6.16
N GLU A 171 -15.94 -20.76 -7.42
CA GLU A 171 -15.14 -21.71 -8.18
C GLU A 171 -13.71 -21.19 -8.40
N ALA A 172 -13.54 -19.90 -8.74
CA ALA A 172 -12.22 -19.30 -8.92
C ALA A 172 -11.38 -19.33 -7.63
N TYR A 173 -11.96 -19.01 -6.47
CA TYR A 173 -11.25 -19.11 -5.19
C TYR A 173 -10.93 -20.57 -4.84
N THR A 174 -11.91 -21.47 -4.92
CA THR A 174 -11.73 -22.86 -4.48
C THR A 174 -10.84 -23.69 -5.41
N ALA A 175 -10.71 -23.31 -6.68
CA ALA A 175 -9.78 -23.93 -7.62
C ALA A 175 -8.34 -23.41 -7.49
N GLY A 176 -8.09 -22.36 -6.70
CA GLY A 176 -6.77 -21.72 -6.58
C GLY A 176 -6.47 -20.65 -7.63
N ASN A 177 -7.36 -20.46 -8.61
CA ASN A 177 -7.15 -19.57 -9.76
C ASN A 177 -6.87 -18.11 -9.36
N VAL A 178 -7.40 -17.63 -8.23
CA VAL A 178 -7.12 -16.26 -7.75
C VAL A 178 -5.67 -16.13 -7.28
N GLY A 179 -5.11 -17.15 -6.65
CA GLY A 179 -3.68 -17.17 -6.29
C GLY A 179 -2.78 -17.16 -7.52
N ASP A 180 -3.09 -18.01 -8.50
CA ASP A 180 -2.36 -18.07 -9.77
C ASP A 180 -2.45 -16.73 -10.55
N LEU A 181 -3.63 -16.11 -10.55
CA LEU A 181 -3.85 -14.79 -11.15
C LEU A 181 -2.95 -13.73 -10.53
N ILE A 182 -2.92 -13.65 -9.20
CA ILE A 182 -2.11 -12.66 -8.48
C ILE A 182 -0.63 -12.90 -8.75
N ALA A 183 -0.16 -14.15 -8.65
CA ALA A 183 1.23 -14.48 -8.95
C ALA A 183 1.62 -14.06 -10.38
N GLY A 184 0.78 -14.37 -11.38
CA GLY A 184 1.04 -13.97 -12.77
C GLY A 184 1.02 -12.45 -12.98
N ILE A 185 0.13 -11.74 -12.31
CA ILE A 185 0.10 -10.26 -12.31
C ILE A 185 1.39 -9.69 -11.71
N GLU A 186 1.80 -10.17 -10.54
CA GLU A 186 2.99 -9.65 -9.85
C GLU A 186 4.27 -9.95 -10.63
N ASP A 187 4.39 -11.16 -11.19
CA ASP A 187 5.49 -11.52 -12.09
C ASP A 187 5.53 -10.64 -13.35
N TYR A 188 4.38 -10.36 -13.96
CA TYR A 188 4.30 -9.49 -15.12
C TYR A 188 4.73 -8.05 -14.79
N ILE A 189 4.26 -7.49 -13.67
CA ILE A 189 4.62 -6.13 -13.24
C ILE A 189 6.13 -6.02 -13.00
N GLN A 190 6.74 -7.02 -12.36
CA GLN A 190 8.19 -7.07 -12.14
C GLN A 190 8.98 -7.09 -13.47
N GLN A 191 8.48 -7.80 -14.47
CA GLN A 191 9.15 -7.92 -15.79
C GLN A 191 8.84 -6.75 -16.74
N THR A 192 7.78 -5.98 -16.48
CA THR A 192 7.31 -4.88 -17.34
C THR A 192 7.15 -3.56 -16.56
N PRO A 193 8.25 -2.97 -16.06
CA PRO A 193 8.19 -1.81 -15.14
C PRO A 193 7.62 -0.52 -15.76
N TRP A 194 7.54 -0.44 -17.09
CA TRP A 194 7.15 0.76 -17.83
C TRP A 194 5.78 0.61 -18.50
N LEU A 195 4.75 0.36 -17.69
CA LEU A 195 3.37 0.31 -18.16
C LEU A 195 2.83 1.72 -18.43
N TYR A 196 1.96 1.85 -19.42
CA TYR A 196 1.23 3.09 -19.67
C TYR A 196 -0.14 2.86 -20.31
N LEU A 197 -1.08 3.73 -19.96
CA LEU A 197 -2.32 3.91 -20.71
C LEU A 197 -2.15 5.04 -21.71
N GLN A 198 -2.77 4.91 -22.87
CA GLN A 198 -2.80 5.96 -23.87
C GLN A 198 -4.24 6.23 -24.30
N PHE A 199 -4.67 7.47 -24.15
CA PHE A 199 -6.02 7.93 -24.49
C PHE A 199 -6.05 8.58 -25.88
N GLN A 200 -7.25 8.98 -26.32
CA GLN A 200 -7.48 9.53 -27.66
C GLN A 200 -6.77 10.87 -27.91
N ASP A 201 -6.45 11.61 -26.85
CA ASP A 201 -5.66 12.85 -26.92
C ASP A 201 -4.18 12.61 -27.25
N GLY A 202 -3.74 11.35 -27.27
CA GLY A 202 -2.37 10.93 -27.55
C GLY A 202 -1.46 10.92 -26.32
N ASN A 203 -1.92 11.43 -25.18
CA ASN A 203 -1.14 11.46 -23.95
C ASN A 203 -0.92 10.05 -23.41
N ARG A 204 0.28 9.82 -22.88
CA ARG A 204 0.65 8.57 -22.23
C ARG A 204 0.73 8.80 -20.73
N LEU A 205 -0.10 8.08 -19.99
CA LEU A 205 -0.14 8.09 -18.54
C LEU A 205 0.62 6.85 -18.07
N GLN A 206 1.75 7.05 -17.40
CA GLN A 206 2.48 5.94 -16.82
C GLN A 206 1.62 5.27 -15.74
N VAL A 207 1.52 3.96 -15.82
CA VAL A 207 0.83 3.11 -14.84
C VAL A 207 1.88 2.60 -13.86
N SER A 208 1.73 2.94 -12.59
CA SER A 208 2.54 2.41 -11.49
C SER A 208 1.63 1.59 -10.59
N ILE A 209 2.03 0.34 -10.33
CA ILE A 209 1.31 -0.59 -9.46
C ILE A 209 2.29 -1.02 -8.38
N ASN A 210 2.09 -0.52 -7.17
CA ASN A 210 2.89 -0.92 -6.03
C ASN A 210 2.20 -2.10 -5.34
N THR A 211 2.76 -3.29 -5.49
CA THR A 211 2.19 -4.54 -4.94
C THR A 211 2.39 -4.65 -3.43
N PHE A 212 3.36 -3.94 -2.87
CA PHE A 212 3.63 -3.91 -1.44
C PHE A 212 2.64 -3.01 -0.69
N THR A 213 2.47 -1.76 -1.14
CA THR A 213 1.51 -0.81 -0.53
C THR A 213 0.10 -0.95 -1.11
N LYS A 214 -0.09 -1.84 -2.09
CA LYS A 214 -1.34 -2.07 -2.84
C LYS A 214 -1.99 -0.77 -3.31
N THR A 215 -1.16 0.06 -3.95
CA THR A 215 -1.57 1.36 -4.51
C THR A 215 -1.37 1.37 -6.02
N PHE A 216 -2.40 1.79 -6.73
CA PHE A 216 -2.37 2.03 -8.17
C PHE A 216 -2.26 3.53 -8.42
N THR A 217 -1.36 3.94 -9.31
CA THR A 217 -1.14 5.36 -9.64
C THR A 217 -1.01 5.56 -11.15
N LEU A 218 -1.74 6.53 -11.68
CA LEU A 218 -1.44 7.13 -12.99
C LEU A 218 -0.56 8.36 -12.80
N ILE A 219 0.53 8.43 -13.56
CA ILE A 219 1.50 9.53 -13.52
C ILE A 219 1.57 10.15 -14.91
N TYR A 220 1.42 11.47 -15.00
CA TYR A 220 1.59 12.21 -16.26
C TYR A 220 2.08 13.62 -16.03
N VAL A 221 2.52 14.26 -17.12
CA VAL A 221 2.87 15.67 -17.14
C VAL A 221 1.73 16.43 -17.79
N ASP A 222 1.15 17.40 -17.09
CA ASP A 222 0.06 18.21 -17.62
C ASP A 222 0.55 19.28 -18.63
N GLY A 223 -0.40 20.03 -19.21
CA GLY A 223 -0.09 21.10 -20.18
C GLY A 223 0.74 22.26 -19.61
N SER A 224 0.87 22.38 -18.29
CA SER A 224 1.74 23.35 -17.60
C SER A 224 3.15 22.79 -17.32
N GLY A 225 3.40 21.53 -17.64
CA GLY A 225 4.68 20.87 -17.42
C GLY A 225 4.88 20.33 -16.00
N GLN A 226 3.81 20.26 -15.19
CA GLN A 226 3.80 19.73 -13.83
C GLN A 226 3.41 18.26 -13.81
N VAL A 227 4.00 17.49 -12.88
CA VAL A 227 3.62 16.09 -12.66
C VAL A 227 2.30 16.03 -11.90
N GLN A 228 1.39 15.21 -12.41
CA GLN A 228 0.11 14.90 -11.79
C GLN A 228 0.06 13.42 -11.42
N LEU A 229 -0.50 13.14 -10.24
CA LEU A 229 -0.67 11.80 -9.69
C LEU A 229 -2.17 11.55 -9.46
N LEU A 230 -2.69 10.46 -10.02
CA LEU A 230 -4.03 9.97 -9.72
C LEU A 230 -3.88 8.60 -9.09
N SER A 231 -4.13 8.51 -7.78
CA SER A 231 -3.87 7.30 -7.00
C SER A 231 -5.12 6.75 -6.34
N SER A 232 -5.21 5.42 -6.25
CA SER A 232 -6.20 4.73 -5.45
C SER A 232 -5.59 3.47 -4.84
N PRO A 233 -5.88 3.17 -3.56
CA PRO A 233 -5.69 1.83 -3.03
C PRO A 233 -6.47 0.82 -3.86
N TYR A 234 -5.97 -0.41 -3.93
CA TYR A 234 -6.61 -1.47 -4.68
C TYR A 234 -6.61 -2.80 -3.92
N TYR A 235 -7.48 -3.71 -4.35
CA TYR A 235 -7.43 -5.13 -4.01
C TYR A 235 -7.55 -5.98 -5.29
N TYR A 236 -7.16 -7.24 -5.21
CA TYR A 236 -7.28 -8.19 -6.32
C TYR A 236 -8.65 -8.84 -6.37
N THR A 237 -9.24 -8.89 -7.57
CA THR A 237 -10.45 -9.63 -7.90
C THR A 237 -10.08 -10.89 -8.69
N PRO A 238 -11.00 -11.84 -8.90
CA PRO A 238 -10.79 -12.93 -9.86
C PRO A 238 -10.54 -12.48 -11.31
N ASN A 239 -10.69 -11.19 -11.63
CA ASN A 239 -10.49 -10.65 -12.97
C ASN A 239 -9.27 -9.72 -13.09
N GLY A 240 -8.67 -9.27 -11.99
CA GLY A 240 -7.57 -8.30 -12.02
C GLY A 240 -7.49 -7.44 -10.75
N ILE A 241 -7.40 -6.13 -10.93
CA ILE A 241 -7.17 -5.13 -9.89
C ILE A 241 -8.37 -4.19 -9.81
N TYR A 242 -8.98 -4.06 -8.63
CA TYR A 242 -10.11 -3.16 -8.38
C TYR A 242 -9.74 -2.02 -7.45
N LEU A 243 -10.01 -0.80 -7.90
CA LEU A 243 -9.65 0.45 -7.23
C LEU A 243 -10.73 0.85 -6.22
N GLN A 244 -10.31 1.22 -5.01
CA GLN A 244 -11.20 1.77 -3.98
C GLN A 244 -11.99 2.97 -4.50
N THR A 245 -11.28 3.89 -5.16
CA THR A 245 -11.85 5.09 -5.77
C THR A 245 -11.61 5.02 -7.28
N PRO A 246 -12.64 5.20 -8.12
CA PRO A 246 -12.44 5.31 -9.57
C PRO A 246 -11.44 6.42 -9.92
N LEU A 247 -10.58 6.17 -10.89
CA LEU A 247 -9.68 7.19 -11.43
C LEU A 247 -10.28 7.78 -12.69
N THR A 248 -10.15 9.11 -12.84
CA THR A 248 -10.69 9.87 -13.97
C THR A 248 -9.60 10.69 -14.61
N TYR A 249 -9.42 10.56 -15.93
CA TYR A 249 -8.54 11.40 -16.74
C TYR A 249 -9.28 11.94 -17.96
N GLU A 250 -9.37 13.26 -18.09
CA GLU A 250 -10.07 13.91 -19.22
C GLU A 250 -11.47 13.33 -19.48
N GLY A 251 -12.23 13.06 -18.41
CA GLY A 251 -13.57 12.46 -18.46
C GLY A 251 -13.61 10.94 -18.60
N ASN A 252 -12.49 10.28 -18.93
CA ASN A 252 -12.38 8.84 -18.99
C ASN A 252 -12.26 8.26 -17.59
N THR A 253 -13.28 7.54 -17.12
CA THR A 253 -13.34 6.99 -15.76
C THR A 253 -13.27 5.46 -15.79
N PHE A 254 -12.44 4.87 -14.94
CA PHE A 254 -12.44 3.42 -14.70
C PHE A 254 -12.18 3.12 -13.21
N GLN A 255 -12.64 1.96 -12.78
CA GLN A 255 -12.45 1.48 -11.40
C GLN A 255 -11.82 0.08 -11.34
N GLU A 256 -11.77 -0.64 -12.47
CA GLU A 256 -11.15 -1.96 -12.55
C GLU A 256 -10.17 -2.00 -13.72
N MET A 257 -9.00 -2.55 -13.44
CA MET A 257 -8.01 -2.93 -14.44
C MET A 257 -7.99 -4.45 -14.50
N PHE A 258 -8.42 -4.97 -15.63
CA PHE A 258 -8.58 -6.40 -15.88
C PHE A 258 -7.27 -7.00 -16.39
N TRP A 259 -7.05 -8.26 -16.05
CA TRP A 259 -5.96 -9.08 -16.55
C TRP A 259 -6.47 -10.06 -17.60
N ASP A 260 -5.88 -10.04 -18.79
CA ASP A 260 -6.11 -11.03 -19.86
C ASP A 260 -4.98 -12.07 -19.82
N SER A 261 -5.19 -13.17 -19.11
CA SER A 261 -4.16 -14.20 -18.94
C SER A 261 -3.78 -14.92 -20.24
N ALA A 262 -4.64 -14.91 -21.26
CA ALA A 262 -4.32 -15.52 -22.55
C ALA A 262 -3.36 -14.65 -23.39
N LYS A 263 -3.41 -13.32 -23.20
CA LYS A 263 -2.55 -12.36 -23.90
C LYS A 263 -1.42 -11.79 -23.03
N GLU A 264 -1.46 -12.05 -21.73
CA GLU A 264 -0.56 -11.45 -20.72
C GLU A 264 -0.55 -9.92 -20.81
N VAL A 265 -1.74 -9.32 -20.77
CA VAL A 265 -1.90 -7.86 -20.86
C VAL A 265 -2.98 -7.35 -19.92
N PHE A 266 -2.72 -6.21 -19.29
CA PHE A 266 -3.76 -5.47 -18.59
C PHE A 266 -4.63 -4.68 -19.56
N TYR A 267 -5.89 -4.45 -19.17
CA TYR A 267 -6.76 -3.52 -19.87
C TYR A 267 -7.76 -2.88 -18.92
N VAL A 268 -8.25 -1.70 -19.30
CA VAL A 268 -9.40 -1.06 -18.66
C VAL A 268 -10.57 -1.04 -19.62
N THR A 269 -11.78 -0.89 -19.08
CA THR A 269 -12.98 -0.67 -19.89
C THR A 269 -13.54 0.72 -19.64
N ILE A 270 -13.66 1.52 -20.69
CA ILE A 270 -14.20 2.89 -20.63
C ILE A 270 -15.31 2.99 -21.68
N ASP A 271 -16.52 3.33 -21.23
CA ASP A 271 -17.72 3.38 -22.08
C ASP A 271 -17.93 2.10 -22.92
N GLY A 272 -17.63 0.95 -22.33
CA GLY A 272 -17.73 -0.37 -22.98
C GLY A 272 -16.59 -0.70 -23.95
N GLN A 273 -15.61 0.19 -24.14
CA GLN A 273 -14.44 -0.04 -24.98
C GLN A 273 -13.26 -0.55 -24.16
N ARG A 274 -12.60 -1.59 -24.68
CA ARG A 274 -11.36 -2.12 -24.13
C ARG A 274 -10.18 -1.24 -24.53
N ILE A 275 -9.45 -0.74 -23.54
CA ILE A 275 -8.19 -0.01 -23.72
C ILE A 275 -7.08 -0.82 -23.05
N GLU A 276 -6.18 -1.38 -23.86
CA GLU A 276 -5.05 -2.16 -23.35
C GLU A 276 -3.98 -1.23 -22.74
N VAL A 277 -3.45 -1.65 -21.60
CA VAL A 277 -2.24 -1.07 -21.00
C VAL A 277 -1.07 -1.56 -21.83
N LYS A 278 -0.22 -0.63 -22.24
CA LYS A 278 0.92 -0.89 -23.12
C LYS A 278 2.22 -0.87 -22.32
N VAL A 279 3.25 -1.49 -22.87
CA VAL A 279 4.61 -1.48 -22.33
C VAL A 279 5.47 -0.50 -23.13
N ALA A 280 6.23 0.34 -22.44
CA ALA A 280 7.26 1.20 -23.02
C ALA A 280 8.67 0.61 -22.77
N PRO A 281 9.67 0.92 -23.61
CA PRO A 281 11.04 0.47 -23.36
C PRO A 281 11.73 1.22 -22.20
N ALA A 282 11.19 2.37 -21.79
CA ALA A 282 11.66 3.21 -20.70
C ALA A 282 10.47 3.97 -20.09
N SER A 283 10.70 4.61 -18.94
CA SER A 283 9.70 5.45 -18.29
C SER A 283 9.12 6.49 -19.24
N VAL A 284 7.79 6.66 -19.19
CA VAL A 284 7.07 7.65 -20.00
C VAL A 284 7.20 9.05 -19.38
N VAL A 285 7.36 9.13 -18.06
CA VAL A 285 7.55 10.38 -17.35
C VAL A 285 9.05 10.58 -17.09
N PRO A 286 9.68 11.63 -17.66
CA PRO A 286 11.11 11.84 -17.46
C PRO A 286 11.47 11.95 -15.98
N MET A 287 12.52 11.25 -15.55
CA MET A 287 12.88 11.17 -14.12
C MET A 287 13.09 12.54 -13.47
N HIS A 288 13.70 13.49 -14.17
CA HIS A 288 13.94 14.83 -13.65
C HIS A 288 12.65 15.60 -13.30
N LYS A 289 11.49 15.20 -13.84
CA LYS A 289 10.19 15.76 -13.48
C LYS A 289 9.64 15.20 -12.17
N LEU A 290 10.11 14.01 -11.78
CA LEU A 290 9.74 13.34 -10.54
C LEU A 290 10.57 13.81 -9.34
N LEU A 291 11.66 14.56 -9.57
CA LEU A 291 12.48 15.14 -8.51
C LEU A 291 11.68 16.18 -7.70
N GLY A 292 11.62 15.99 -6.39
CA GLY A 292 10.80 16.79 -5.47
C GLY A 292 9.31 16.40 -5.44
N VAL A 293 8.90 15.38 -6.20
CA VAL A 293 7.52 14.87 -6.24
C VAL A 293 7.47 13.42 -5.74
N ASP A 294 8.28 12.55 -6.34
CA ASP A 294 8.35 11.11 -6.03
C ASP A 294 9.61 10.76 -5.22
N PHE A 295 10.70 11.52 -5.42
CA PHE A 295 11.97 11.32 -4.72
C PHE A 295 12.70 12.65 -4.57
N SER A 296 13.59 12.74 -3.60
CA SER A 296 14.40 13.91 -3.29
C SER A 296 15.89 13.59 -3.17
N SER A 297 16.28 12.32 -3.05
CA SER A 297 17.68 11.94 -3.05
C SER A 297 17.96 10.64 -3.78
N LEU A 298 19.24 10.42 -4.10
CA LEU A 298 19.75 9.12 -4.53
C LEU A 298 20.81 8.60 -3.55
N ILE A 299 20.57 7.41 -3.00
CA ILE A 299 21.50 6.74 -2.10
C ILE A 299 22.36 5.74 -2.88
N VAL A 300 23.67 5.94 -2.78
CA VAL A 300 24.70 5.11 -3.40
C VAL A 300 25.45 4.34 -2.31
N PRO A 301 25.14 3.03 -2.12
CA PRO A 301 25.83 2.21 -1.14
C PRO A 301 27.28 1.94 -1.58
N PRO A 302 28.19 1.55 -0.67
CA PRO A 302 29.58 1.23 -1.00
C PRO A 302 29.72 -0.02 -1.87
N GLN A 303 28.71 -0.88 -1.91
CA GLN A 303 28.62 -2.02 -2.82
C GLN A 303 28.11 -1.58 -4.19
N GLN A 304 28.65 -2.19 -5.25
CA GLN A 304 28.21 -1.90 -6.62
C GLN A 304 26.72 -2.23 -6.80
N LEU A 305 25.99 -1.30 -7.41
CA LEU A 305 24.62 -1.51 -7.88
C LEU A 305 24.58 -1.77 -9.39
N PRO A 306 23.54 -2.45 -9.89
CA PRO A 306 23.24 -2.54 -11.32
C PRO A 306 23.14 -1.16 -11.96
N GLY A 307 23.70 -1.00 -13.15
CA GLY A 307 23.68 0.26 -13.89
C GLY A 307 24.78 1.24 -13.52
N TRP A 308 25.82 0.81 -12.78
CA TRP A 308 27.08 1.54 -12.68
C TRP A 308 27.96 1.29 -13.91
N SER A 309 28.60 2.36 -14.38
CA SER A 309 29.68 2.26 -15.37
C SER A 309 30.96 1.67 -14.77
N ASP A 310 31.85 1.12 -15.61
CA ASP A 310 33.18 0.68 -15.17
C ASP A 310 34.00 1.85 -14.59
N THR A 311 33.91 3.03 -15.21
CA THR A 311 34.61 4.25 -14.76
C THR A 311 34.15 4.66 -13.36
N PHE A 312 32.83 4.77 -13.14
CA PHE A 312 32.30 5.07 -11.81
C PHE A 312 32.65 3.97 -10.80
N THR A 313 32.49 2.70 -11.18
CA THR A 313 32.79 1.56 -10.31
C THR A 313 34.22 1.61 -9.82
N GLY A 314 35.20 1.85 -10.69
CA GLY A 314 36.61 1.97 -10.31
C GLY A 314 36.86 3.12 -9.34
N ILE A 315 36.26 4.28 -9.57
CA ILE A 315 36.38 5.47 -8.70
C ILE A 315 35.77 5.19 -7.32
N TYR A 316 34.51 4.76 -7.30
CA TYR A 316 33.72 4.68 -6.07
C TYR A 316 34.15 3.50 -5.18
N THR A 317 34.51 2.35 -5.77
CA THR A 317 35.09 1.23 -5.00
C THR A 317 36.45 1.57 -4.41
N THR A 318 37.27 2.37 -5.10
CA THR A 318 38.52 2.89 -4.54
C THR A 318 38.24 3.80 -3.35
N ILE A 319 37.32 4.76 -3.49
CA ILE A 319 36.90 5.65 -2.40
C ILE A 319 36.45 4.83 -1.18
N ALA A 320 35.56 3.86 -1.40
CA ALA A 320 34.97 3.03 -0.34
C ALA A 320 36.01 2.18 0.41
N SER A 321 36.98 1.60 -0.31
CA SER A 321 37.96 0.65 0.24
C SER A 321 39.20 1.31 0.86
N THR A 322 39.45 2.59 0.56
CA THR A 322 40.67 3.30 0.98
C THR A 322 40.41 4.50 1.88
N MET A 323 39.24 4.57 2.52
CA MET A 323 38.86 5.65 3.43
C MET A 323 39.94 5.95 4.50
N PRO A 324 40.37 7.21 4.65
CA PRO A 324 41.40 7.57 5.62
C PRO A 324 40.86 7.57 7.05
N PHE A 325 41.74 7.80 8.04
CA PHE A 325 41.38 7.99 9.45
C PHE A 325 40.59 6.82 10.09
N ASN A 326 40.76 5.59 9.57
CA ASN A 326 40.00 4.42 10.00
C ASN A 326 38.47 4.62 9.89
N LEU A 327 38.05 5.37 8.86
CA LEU A 327 36.66 5.54 8.50
C LEU A 327 36.21 4.38 7.61
N THR A 328 34.94 4.01 7.74
CA THR A 328 34.25 3.12 6.79
C THR A 328 33.19 3.93 6.06
N LEU A 329 33.16 3.89 4.72
CA LEU A 329 32.05 4.47 3.96
C LEU A 329 30.77 3.70 4.26
N TYR A 330 29.72 4.41 4.69
CA TYR A 330 28.41 3.81 4.91
C TYR A 330 27.52 3.93 3.68
N PHE A 331 27.35 5.14 3.14
CA PHE A 331 26.78 5.42 1.83
C PHE A 331 27.06 6.88 1.44
N THR A 332 26.88 7.20 0.16
CA THR A 332 26.83 8.59 -0.31
C THR A 332 25.41 8.89 -0.76
N GLU A 333 24.84 9.98 -0.30
CA GLU A 333 23.53 10.46 -0.70
C GLU A 333 23.68 11.73 -1.55
N PHE A 334 23.04 11.75 -2.71
CA PHE A 334 22.89 12.94 -3.55
C PHE A 334 21.52 13.55 -3.23
N ALA A 335 21.48 14.43 -2.22
CA ALA A 335 20.25 15.01 -1.68
C ALA A 335 19.90 16.34 -2.36
N PHE A 336 18.73 16.44 -2.97
CA PHE A 336 18.28 17.61 -3.70
C PHE A 336 17.24 18.41 -2.90
N ASP A 337 17.53 19.69 -2.69
CA ASP A 337 16.53 20.69 -2.31
C ASP A 337 16.09 21.45 -3.58
N VAL A 338 14.93 21.06 -4.13
CA VAL A 338 14.39 21.67 -5.35
C VAL A 338 13.95 23.12 -5.17
N ASN A 339 13.64 23.54 -3.95
CA ASN A 339 13.22 24.92 -3.66
C ASN A 339 14.44 25.85 -3.61
N GLN A 340 15.55 25.37 -3.04
CA GLN A 340 16.80 26.12 -2.95
C GLN A 340 17.69 25.94 -4.18
N GLN A 341 17.37 24.97 -5.06
CA GLN A 341 18.20 24.58 -6.19
C GLN A 341 19.61 24.15 -5.75
N VAL A 342 19.66 23.35 -4.69
CA VAL A 342 20.90 22.81 -4.11
C VAL A 342 20.87 21.28 -4.18
N MET A 343 22.01 20.68 -4.49
CA MET A 343 22.27 19.26 -4.32
C MET A 343 23.46 19.11 -3.36
N ASN A 344 23.24 18.46 -2.22
CA ASN A 344 24.30 18.08 -1.31
C ASN A 344 24.79 16.67 -1.66
N VAL A 345 26.09 16.51 -1.84
CA VAL A 345 26.73 15.19 -1.83
C VAL A 345 27.10 14.89 -0.38
N ASN A 346 26.23 14.14 0.29
CA ASN A 346 26.33 13.76 1.70
C ASN A 346 27.09 12.43 1.81
N VAL A 347 28.32 12.48 2.29
CA VAL A 347 29.14 11.28 2.51
C VAL A 347 29.01 10.85 3.97
N TYR A 348 28.25 9.78 4.19
CA TYR A 348 28.07 9.20 5.51
C TYR A 348 29.15 8.16 5.79
N VAL A 349 29.90 8.36 6.88
CA VAL A 349 31.04 7.51 7.28
C VAL A 349 30.90 7.06 8.73
N ILE A 350 31.38 5.86 9.02
CA ILE A 350 31.37 5.29 10.37
C ILE A 350 32.80 5.32 10.94
N GLN A 351 32.93 5.78 12.18
CA GLN A 351 34.14 5.65 12.98
C GLN A 351 33.75 5.20 14.39
N ASN A 352 34.38 4.15 14.92
CA ASN A 352 34.11 3.67 16.29
C ASN A 352 32.61 3.47 16.59
N ASN A 353 31.86 2.93 15.62
CA ASN A 353 30.41 2.69 15.72
C ASN A 353 29.55 3.97 15.84
N ALA A 354 30.10 5.14 15.52
CA ALA A 354 29.37 6.40 15.40
C ALA A 354 29.32 6.85 13.93
N LEU A 355 28.17 7.41 13.53
CA LEU A 355 27.92 7.94 12.19
C LEU A 355 28.32 9.41 12.11
N PHE A 356 29.07 9.78 11.08
CA PHE A 356 29.47 11.15 10.79
C PHE A 356 29.10 11.51 9.35
N LEU A 357 28.80 12.79 9.13
CA LEU A 357 28.49 13.35 7.82
C LEU A 357 29.62 14.28 7.37
N ALA A 358 30.08 14.07 6.14
CA ALA A 358 30.86 15.03 5.36
C ALA A 358 30.02 15.51 4.17
N GLU A 359 29.60 16.78 4.22
CA GLU A 359 28.70 17.39 3.24
C GLU A 359 29.45 18.24 2.23
N TYR A 360 29.20 18.02 0.94
CA TYR A 360 29.72 18.84 -0.17
C TYR A 360 28.55 19.46 -0.94
N PRO A 361 28.22 20.75 -0.69
CA PRO A 361 27.08 21.41 -1.31
C PRO A 361 27.37 21.88 -2.73
N PHE A 362 26.38 21.76 -3.61
CA PHE A 362 26.38 22.29 -4.98
C PHE A 362 25.08 23.04 -5.23
N THR A 363 25.14 24.28 -5.72
CA THR A 363 23.96 24.87 -6.37
C THR A 363 23.81 24.27 -7.76
N TYR A 364 22.60 24.22 -8.32
CA TYR A 364 22.41 23.72 -9.68
C TYR A 364 21.45 24.57 -10.52
N THR A 365 21.62 24.46 -11.84
CA THR A 365 20.62 24.87 -12.83
C THR A 365 20.15 23.65 -13.60
N MET A 366 18.91 23.65 -14.08
CA MET A 366 18.34 22.55 -14.85
C MET A 366 17.66 23.08 -16.10
N THR A 367 17.96 22.49 -17.26
CA THR A 367 17.26 22.81 -18.52
C THR A 367 15.87 22.16 -18.55
N ALA A 368 15.00 22.59 -19.48
CA ALA A 368 13.67 21.98 -19.66
C ALA A 368 13.71 20.48 -20.01
N ASN A 369 14.84 20.00 -20.55
CA ASN A 369 15.06 18.59 -20.90
C ASN A 369 15.75 17.80 -19.76
N GLY A 370 15.92 18.38 -18.57
CA GLY A 370 16.50 17.68 -17.43
C GLY A 370 18.02 17.55 -17.45
N VAL A 371 18.71 18.46 -18.14
CA VAL A 371 20.18 18.56 -18.07
C VAL A 371 20.56 19.47 -16.91
N PHE A 372 21.20 18.92 -15.90
CA PHE A 372 21.70 19.59 -14.70
C PHE A 372 23.12 20.13 -14.93
N ASN A 373 23.39 21.30 -14.39
CA ASN A 373 24.74 21.87 -14.29
C ASN A 373 24.97 22.29 -12.83
N PHE A 374 25.96 21.69 -12.17
CA PHE A 374 26.25 21.89 -10.76
C PHE A 374 27.38 22.89 -10.57
N THR A 375 27.34 23.64 -9.48
CA THR A 375 28.39 24.60 -9.09
C THR A 375 28.72 24.38 -7.63
N GLY A 376 29.92 23.85 -7.38
CA GLY A 376 30.40 23.55 -6.03
C GLY A 376 30.43 24.80 -5.15
N GLN A 377 29.96 24.64 -3.92
CA GLN A 377 29.94 25.67 -2.89
C GLN A 377 31.04 25.43 -1.85
N ALA A 378 31.21 26.37 -0.92
CA ALA A 378 32.10 26.18 0.21
C ALA A 378 31.57 25.05 1.11
N PHE A 379 32.46 24.16 1.54
CA PHE A 379 32.18 23.09 2.51
C PHE A 379 33.08 23.25 3.73
N GLU A 380 32.66 22.69 4.85
CA GLU A 380 33.34 22.82 6.14
C GLU A 380 33.28 21.51 6.96
N GLY A 381 33.77 21.55 8.20
CA GLY A 381 33.69 20.40 9.11
C GLY A 381 34.39 19.14 8.59
N ASN A 382 33.70 17.99 8.67
CA ASN A 382 34.26 16.69 8.28
C ASN A 382 34.54 16.55 6.79
N ALA A 383 33.98 17.42 5.93
CA ALA A 383 34.26 17.44 4.51
C ALA A 383 35.69 17.91 4.20
N VAL A 384 36.24 18.82 5.00
CA VAL A 384 37.60 19.37 4.80
C VAL A 384 38.69 18.29 4.77
N PRO A 385 38.83 17.41 5.78
CA PRO A 385 39.86 16.37 5.76
C PRO A 385 39.63 15.27 4.71
N LEU A 386 38.41 15.13 4.18
CA LEU A 386 38.06 14.13 3.16
C LEU A 386 38.08 14.67 1.73
N ALA A 387 38.21 15.98 1.53
CA ALA A 387 38.05 16.62 0.23
C ALA A 387 38.96 16.05 -0.86
N ALA A 388 40.24 15.81 -0.56
CA ALA A 388 41.18 15.22 -1.52
C ALA A 388 40.83 13.77 -1.87
N HIS A 389 40.26 13.03 -0.91
CA HIS A 389 39.84 11.63 -1.09
C HIS A 389 38.57 11.54 -1.96
N MET A 390 37.64 12.49 -1.79
CA MET A 390 36.39 12.55 -2.54
C MET A 390 36.53 13.25 -3.90
N ALA A 391 37.63 13.96 -4.16
CA ALA A 391 37.86 14.72 -5.39
C ALA A 391 37.61 13.91 -6.68
N PRO A 392 38.02 12.63 -6.81
CA PRO A 392 37.77 11.85 -8.03
C PRO A 392 36.28 11.70 -8.39
N LEU A 393 35.38 11.73 -7.40
CA LEU A 393 33.92 11.76 -7.63
C LEU A 393 33.43 13.20 -7.84
N LEU A 394 33.81 14.12 -6.93
CA LEU A 394 33.30 15.48 -6.91
C LEU A 394 33.73 16.31 -8.13
N ASP A 395 34.86 15.97 -8.76
CA ASP A 395 35.35 16.65 -9.95
C ASP A 395 34.49 16.35 -11.18
N TYR A 396 33.93 15.14 -11.33
CA TYR A 396 32.91 14.87 -12.35
C TYR A 396 31.67 15.71 -12.09
N ILE A 397 31.14 15.70 -10.86
CA ILE A 397 29.96 16.49 -10.49
C ILE A 397 30.16 17.98 -10.78
N ARG A 398 31.37 18.52 -10.52
CA ARG A 398 31.68 19.94 -10.71
C ARG A 398 31.86 20.34 -12.18
N ASN A 399 32.44 19.48 -13.00
CA ASN A 399 32.91 19.85 -14.33
C ASN A 399 31.96 19.38 -15.45
N ASP A 400 31.12 18.38 -15.17
CA ASP A 400 30.20 17.82 -16.14
C ASP A 400 28.76 18.27 -15.88
N ARG A 401 27.96 18.19 -16.94
CA ARG A 401 26.52 18.25 -16.88
C ARG A 401 25.96 16.84 -16.77
N PHE A 402 24.79 16.70 -16.16
CA PHE A 402 24.19 15.40 -15.91
C PHE A 402 22.75 15.31 -16.38
N THR A 403 22.34 14.14 -16.83
CA THR A 403 20.93 13.76 -17.02
C THR A 403 20.52 12.73 -16.00
N MET A 404 19.21 12.64 -15.73
CA MET A 404 18.62 11.64 -14.85
C MET A 404 17.68 10.71 -15.62
N GLU A 405 17.81 9.41 -15.40
CA GLU A 405 16.95 8.37 -15.99
C GLU A 405 16.56 7.33 -14.94
N LEU A 406 15.36 6.77 -15.05
CA LEU A 406 15.00 5.62 -14.22
C LEU A 406 15.59 4.34 -14.83
N PHE A 407 16.24 3.54 -13.99
CA PHE A 407 16.87 2.28 -14.34
C PHE A 407 16.11 1.13 -13.65
N ALA A 408 15.57 0.20 -14.43
CA ALA A 408 14.95 -1.00 -13.88
C ALA A 408 15.98 -2.11 -13.72
N ASP A 409 16.24 -2.53 -12.49
CA ASP A 409 17.01 -3.72 -12.21
C ASP A 409 16.12 -4.97 -12.30
N THR A 410 16.30 -5.73 -13.37
CA THR A 410 15.55 -6.97 -13.61
C THR A 410 16.31 -8.22 -13.15
N GLN A 411 17.48 -8.09 -12.52
CA GLN A 411 18.36 -9.23 -12.20
C GLN A 411 18.64 -9.39 -10.72
N GLU A 412 18.92 -8.30 -10.00
CA GLU A 412 19.38 -8.35 -8.61
C GLU A 412 18.28 -7.97 -7.60
N GLY A 413 17.08 -7.64 -8.07
CA GLY A 413 15.91 -7.38 -7.24
C GLY A 413 15.92 -6.02 -6.53
N ASN A 414 16.76 -5.07 -6.97
CA ASN A 414 16.81 -3.71 -6.43
C ASN A 414 15.65 -2.82 -6.87
N GLY A 415 14.78 -3.31 -7.77
CA GLY A 415 13.61 -2.58 -8.28
C GLY A 415 14.02 -1.46 -9.24
N ILE A 416 13.39 -0.29 -9.09
CA ILE A 416 13.62 0.86 -9.97
C ILE A 416 14.55 1.87 -9.29
N LEU A 417 15.79 1.95 -9.79
CA LEU A 417 16.85 2.87 -9.36
C LEU A 417 16.79 4.19 -10.14
N GLY A 418 17.40 5.23 -9.58
CA GLY A 418 17.70 6.46 -10.29
C GLY A 418 19.12 6.44 -10.83
N GLN A 419 19.32 6.82 -12.09
CA GLN A 419 20.65 6.92 -12.71
C GLN A 419 21.01 8.38 -12.97
N LEU A 420 22.20 8.82 -12.54
CA LEU A 420 22.85 10.01 -13.08
C LEU A 420 23.87 9.60 -14.14
N LYS A 421 23.89 10.34 -15.24
CA LYS A 421 24.81 10.15 -16.35
C LYS A 421 25.43 11.45 -16.79
N SER A 422 26.76 11.48 -16.90
CA SER A 422 27.48 12.62 -17.43
C SER A 422 27.21 12.79 -18.93
N VAL A 423 27.08 14.06 -19.35
CA VAL A 423 26.91 14.47 -20.75
C VAL A 423 28.27 14.55 -21.46
N GLU A 424 29.30 15.07 -20.78
CA GLU A 424 30.65 15.23 -21.30
C GLU A 424 31.44 13.92 -21.33
N HIS A 425 31.20 13.06 -20.33
CA HIS A 425 31.82 11.75 -20.17
C HIS A 425 30.73 10.67 -20.10
N PRO A 426 30.16 10.22 -21.23
CA PRO A 426 29.06 9.26 -21.25
C PRO A 426 29.38 7.88 -20.66
N ASP A 427 30.66 7.59 -20.41
CA ASP A 427 31.17 6.43 -19.69
C ASP A 427 31.20 6.63 -18.16
N PHE A 428 30.87 7.81 -17.65
CA PHE A 428 30.68 8.09 -16.24
C PHE A 428 29.17 8.19 -15.92
N PHE A 429 28.63 7.10 -15.37
CA PHE A 429 27.25 7.03 -14.88
C PHE A 429 27.13 6.05 -13.72
N PHE A 430 26.14 6.29 -12.87
CA PHE A 430 25.87 5.50 -11.68
C PHE A 430 24.41 5.55 -11.29
N THR A 431 23.98 4.51 -10.59
CA THR A 431 22.63 4.37 -10.04
C THR A 431 22.64 4.51 -8.52
N GLY A 432 21.51 4.91 -7.96
CA GLY A 432 21.24 4.91 -6.53
C GLY A 432 19.76 4.61 -6.23
N PHE A 433 19.50 4.19 -4.99
CA PHE A 433 18.13 4.04 -4.48
C PHE A 433 17.48 5.41 -4.35
N ARG A 434 16.21 5.51 -4.76
CA ARG A 434 15.44 6.75 -4.70
C ARG A 434 14.77 6.84 -3.32
N GLU A 435 14.96 7.95 -2.62
CA GLU A 435 14.27 8.26 -1.34
C GLU A 435 13.43 9.53 -1.42
#